data_AF-A0A2V7QKH5-F1
#
_entry.id   AF-A0A2V7QKH5-F1
#
_cell.length_a   1.000
_cell.length_b   1.000
_cell.length_c   1.000
_cell.angle_alpha   90.00
_cell.angle_beta   90.00
_cell.angle_gamma   90.00
#
_symmetry.space_group_name_H-M   'P 1'
#
loop_
_entity.id
_entity.type
_entity.pdbx_description
1 polymer ?
#
loop_
_entity_poly.entity_id
_entity_poly.type
_entity_poly.pdbx_seq_one_letter_code
_entity_poly.pdbx_strand_id
1 'polypeptide(L)'
;MEKCTERALKRDGHKTLVIDDKRANRVIGRKLTQKWALSQSRRFKADFVILGKCHGLDIDTVRTIIEGKPNCMWYHDPQWYKSTYRPDIAHIIAVGKLTQTFFVSGFEAEWRALGLPAKFLPSAADRDIKPVPSRKAFHSDVSFIGTGYDAARAQFLLKVAKKYDLKVWGKGW
;
A
#
# COMPACT_ATOMS: atom_id res chain seq x y z
N MET A 1 -5.98 0.35 -0.52
CA MET A 1 -5.82 -0.99 -1.11
C MET A 1 -6.25 -2.05 -0.11
N GLU A 2 -5.86 -1.89 1.13
CA GLU A 2 -6.27 -2.62 2.34
C GLU A 2 -7.79 -2.86 2.38
N LYS A 3 -8.61 -1.86 2.05
CA LYS A 3 -10.08 -2.02 1.94
C LYS A 3 -10.54 -2.94 0.80
N CYS A 4 -9.83 -2.98 -0.32
CA CYS A 4 -10.15 -3.89 -1.43
C CYS A 4 -9.79 -5.32 -1.04
N THR A 5 -8.61 -5.53 -0.44
CA THR A 5 -8.19 -6.82 0.12
C THR A 5 -9.17 -7.30 1.19
N GLU A 6 -9.57 -6.42 2.11
CA GLU A 6 -10.57 -6.71 3.14
C GLU A 6 -11.89 -7.19 2.53
N ARG A 7 -12.42 -6.48 1.53
CA ARG A 7 -13.65 -6.89 0.83
C ARG A 7 -13.50 -8.23 0.15
N ALA A 8 -12.38 -8.48 -0.52
CA ALA A 8 -12.12 -9.74 -1.18
C ALA A 8 -12.10 -10.91 -0.18
N LEU A 9 -11.42 -10.74 0.95
CA LEU A 9 -11.37 -11.74 2.03
C LEU A 9 -12.74 -11.97 2.67
N LYS A 10 -13.49 -10.91 3.00
CA LYS A 10 -14.85 -11.03 3.54
C LYS A 10 -15.78 -11.78 2.58
N ARG A 11 -15.63 -11.56 1.28
CA ARG A 11 -16.42 -12.24 0.26
C ARG A 11 -16.11 -13.73 0.18
N ASP A 12 -14.87 -14.10 0.45
CA ASP A 12 -14.41 -15.48 0.51
C ASP A 12 -14.69 -16.15 1.88
N GLY A 13 -15.51 -15.51 2.73
CA GLY A 13 -15.96 -16.07 4.01
C GLY A 13 -15.04 -15.78 5.20
N HIS A 14 -13.95 -15.02 5.02
CA HIS A 14 -13.03 -14.71 6.11
C HIS A 14 -13.56 -13.60 7.00
N LYS A 15 -13.34 -13.73 8.31
CA LYS A 15 -13.49 -12.63 9.25
C LYS A 15 -12.24 -11.76 9.15
N THR A 16 -12.39 -10.44 9.04
CA THR A 16 -11.26 -9.52 8.84
C THR A 16 -11.26 -8.34 9.81
N LEU A 17 -10.07 -7.83 10.10
CA LEU A 17 -9.83 -6.57 10.80
C LEU A 17 -8.81 -5.75 10.00
N VAL A 18 -9.13 -4.50 9.70
CA VAL A 18 -8.19 -3.55 9.10
C VAL A 18 -7.64 -2.61 10.16
N ILE A 19 -6.33 -2.61 10.34
CA ILE A 19 -5.59 -1.64 11.16
C ILE A 19 -5.04 -0.56 10.23
N ASP A 20 -5.73 0.58 10.13
CA ASP A 20 -5.25 1.75 9.39
C ASP A 20 -4.30 2.57 10.29
N ASP A 21 -3.07 2.08 10.41
CA ASP A 21 -1.99 2.67 11.21
C ASP A 21 -1.66 4.10 10.78
N LYS A 22 -1.72 4.40 9.48
CA LYS A 22 -1.46 5.74 8.96
C LYS A 22 -2.52 6.75 9.41
N ARG A 23 -3.81 6.36 9.36
CA ARG A 23 -4.89 7.21 9.86
C ARG A 23 -4.80 7.35 11.38
N ALA A 24 -4.61 6.25 12.11
CA ALA A 24 -4.45 6.29 13.56
C ALA A 24 -3.31 7.21 13.98
N ASN A 25 -2.13 7.09 13.37
CA ASN A 25 -0.98 7.94 13.68
C ASN A 25 -1.28 9.43 13.50
N ARG A 26 -2.08 9.78 12.48
CA ARG A 26 -2.48 11.17 12.23
C ARG A 26 -3.47 11.71 13.25
N VAL A 27 -4.35 10.87 13.78
CA VAL A 27 -5.46 11.30 14.65
C VAL A 27 -5.09 11.23 16.12
N ILE A 28 -4.42 10.15 16.54
CA ILE A 28 -4.10 9.88 17.95
C ILE A 28 -2.60 9.89 18.24
N GLY A 29 -1.75 10.15 17.23
CA GLY A 29 -0.30 10.19 17.38
C GLY A 29 0.36 8.81 17.47
N ARG A 30 1.70 8.80 17.31
CA ARG A 30 2.48 7.56 17.16
C ARG A 30 2.41 6.64 18.37
N LYS A 31 2.59 7.19 19.57
CA LYS A 31 2.61 6.41 20.82
C LYS A 31 1.28 5.68 21.08
N LEU A 32 0.15 6.36 20.88
CA LEU A 32 -1.17 5.75 21.08
C LEU A 32 -1.50 4.78 19.94
N THR A 33 -1.02 5.04 18.73
CA THR A 33 -1.20 4.12 17.58
C THR A 33 -0.57 2.76 17.86
N GLN A 34 0.62 2.70 18.46
CA GLN A 34 1.25 1.43 18.82
C GLN A 34 0.37 0.62 19.79
N LYS A 35 -0.04 1.25 20.89
CA LYS A 35 -0.86 0.60 21.93
C LYS A 35 -2.21 0.15 21.38
N TRP A 36 -2.83 1.00 20.56
CA TRP A 36 -4.10 0.71 19.90
C TRP A 36 -3.97 -0.49 18.95
N ALA A 37 -2.98 -0.51 18.07
CA ALA A 37 -2.76 -1.60 17.11
C ALA A 37 -2.54 -2.95 17.82
N LEU A 38 -1.72 -2.96 18.87
CA LEU A 38 -1.50 -4.16 19.71
C LEU A 38 -2.79 -4.62 20.39
N SER A 39 -3.58 -3.69 20.93
CA SER A 39 -4.87 -3.99 21.56
C SER A 39 -5.85 -4.62 20.56
N GLN A 40 -5.98 -4.02 19.38
CA GLN A 40 -6.85 -4.54 18.32
C GLN A 40 -6.41 -5.93 17.85
N SER A 41 -5.11 -6.12 17.61
CA SER A 41 -4.54 -7.41 17.21
C SER A 41 -4.81 -8.51 18.25
N ARG A 42 -4.60 -8.23 19.54
CA ARG A 42 -4.87 -9.17 20.63
C ARG A 42 -6.35 -9.53 20.77
N ARG A 43 -7.25 -8.57 20.58
CA ARG A 43 -8.71 -8.80 20.67
C ARG A 43 -9.22 -9.59 19.48
N PHE A 44 -8.68 -9.34 18.29
CA PHE A 44 -9.13 -9.99 17.07
C PHE A 44 -8.60 -11.43 16.96
N LYS A 45 -7.38 -11.70 17.45
CA LYS A 45 -6.72 -13.02 17.41
C LYS A 45 -6.66 -13.59 15.99
N ALA A 46 -6.04 -12.85 15.08
CA ALA A 46 -5.83 -13.31 13.72
C ALA A 46 -5.03 -14.62 13.68
N ASP A 47 -5.46 -15.53 12.81
CA ASP A 47 -4.77 -16.74 12.38
C ASP A 47 -3.79 -16.48 11.21
N PHE A 48 -4.03 -15.41 10.44
CA PHE A 48 -3.13 -14.92 9.39
C PHE A 48 -3.02 -13.39 9.39
N VAL A 49 -1.82 -12.84 9.15
CA VAL A 49 -1.59 -11.39 9.08
C VAL A 49 -1.08 -10.97 7.70
N ILE A 50 -1.80 -10.05 7.05
CA ILE A 50 -1.34 -9.37 5.82
C ILE A 50 -0.86 -7.96 6.19
N LEU A 51 0.40 -7.68 5.92
CA LEU A 51 1.03 -6.39 6.15
C LEU A 51 1.04 -5.53 4.87
N GLY A 52 0.74 -4.25 5.05
CA GLY A 52 1.03 -3.19 4.08
C GLY A 52 2.38 -2.55 4.39
N LYS A 53 2.50 -1.22 4.20
CA LYS A 53 3.75 -0.48 4.45
C LYS A 53 4.07 -0.26 5.94
N CYS A 54 3.07 -0.33 6.81
CA CYS A 54 3.20 -0.17 8.27
C CYS A 54 3.96 1.10 8.75
N HIS A 55 3.87 2.23 8.02
CA HIS A 55 4.62 3.45 8.36
C HIS A 55 4.23 4.09 9.70
N GLY A 56 3.00 3.84 10.17
CA GLY A 56 2.48 4.30 11.45
C GLY A 56 2.91 3.41 12.62
N LEU A 57 3.56 2.28 12.37
CA LEU A 57 3.98 1.34 13.41
C LEU A 57 5.51 1.31 13.57
N ASP A 58 5.96 1.06 14.78
CA ASP A 58 7.36 0.74 15.08
C ASP A 58 7.66 -0.72 14.72
N ILE A 59 8.92 -1.03 14.42
CA ILE A 59 9.36 -2.38 14.02
C ILE A 59 9.02 -3.42 15.10
N ASP A 60 9.22 -3.10 16.37
CA ASP A 60 8.88 -4.00 17.47
C ASP A 60 7.38 -4.24 17.60
N THR A 61 6.56 -3.22 17.31
CA THR A 61 5.10 -3.37 17.31
C THR A 61 4.67 -4.31 16.18
N VAL A 62 5.26 -4.19 14.99
CA VAL A 62 5.00 -5.12 13.88
C VAL A 62 5.42 -6.54 14.27
N ARG A 63 6.61 -6.72 14.84
CA ARG A 63 7.13 -8.01 15.30
C ARG A 63 6.16 -8.67 16.28
N THR A 64 5.71 -7.97 17.32
CA THR A 64 4.74 -8.51 18.30
C THR A 64 3.40 -8.88 17.67
N ILE A 65 2.94 -8.16 16.63
CA ILE A 65 1.66 -8.47 15.96
C ILE A 65 1.74 -9.80 15.21
N ILE A 66 2.86 -10.08 14.54
CA ILE A 66 3.03 -11.27 13.67
C ILE A 66 3.66 -12.46 14.38
N GLU A 67 4.19 -12.29 15.58
CA GLU A 67 4.88 -13.33 16.33
C GLU A 67 4.02 -14.60 16.48
N GLY A 68 4.59 -15.74 16.10
CA GLY A 68 3.92 -17.05 16.13
C GLY A 68 2.80 -17.23 15.10
N LYS A 69 2.60 -16.31 14.14
CA LYS A 69 1.49 -16.36 13.18
C LYS A 69 1.98 -16.42 11.74
N PRO A 70 1.32 -17.21 10.87
CA PRO A 70 1.42 -17.07 9.43
C PRO A 70 1.23 -15.63 8.96
N ASN A 71 2.12 -15.14 8.10
CA ASN A 71 2.06 -13.76 7.65
C ASN A 71 2.71 -13.52 6.29
N CYS A 72 2.27 -12.44 5.63
CA CYS A 72 2.94 -11.91 4.46
C CYS A 72 2.88 -10.38 4.45
N MET A 73 3.75 -9.76 3.67
CA MET A 73 3.61 -8.36 3.26
C MET A 73 3.33 -8.32 1.76
N TRP A 74 2.41 -7.46 1.34
CA TRP A 74 2.17 -7.20 -0.09
C TRP A 74 2.50 -5.75 -0.44
N TYR A 75 3.56 -5.58 -1.22
CA TYR A 75 4.13 -4.29 -1.56
C TYR A 75 4.00 -3.98 -3.06
N HIS A 76 3.37 -2.84 -3.37
CA HIS A 76 2.91 -2.52 -4.72
C HIS A 76 3.68 -1.40 -5.42
N ASP A 77 4.72 -0.87 -4.79
CA ASP A 77 5.58 0.13 -5.40
C ASP A 77 6.99 -0.45 -5.64
N PRO A 78 7.11 -1.50 -6.48
CA PRO A 78 8.31 -2.33 -6.51
C PRO A 78 9.54 -1.60 -7.06
N GLN A 79 9.39 -0.48 -7.77
CA GLN A 79 10.49 0.32 -8.32
C GLN A 79 11.39 0.97 -7.25
N TRP A 80 10.93 1.06 -5.99
CA TRP A 80 11.68 1.74 -4.93
C TRP A 80 12.86 0.92 -4.37
N TYR A 81 13.15 -0.27 -4.90
CA TYR A 81 14.34 -1.04 -4.52
C TYR A 81 15.65 -0.26 -4.68
N LYS A 82 15.68 0.75 -5.57
CA LYS A 82 16.84 1.64 -5.78
C LYS A 82 16.94 2.80 -4.79
N SER A 83 15.96 2.99 -3.91
CA SER A 83 15.85 4.16 -3.04
C SER A 83 15.90 3.81 -1.55
N THR A 84 16.71 2.80 -1.20
CA THR A 84 16.85 2.29 0.17
C THR A 84 17.38 3.32 1.16
N TYR A 85 18.06 4.37 0.68
CA TYR A 85 18.51 5.52 1.48
C TYR A 85 17.34 6.34 2.06
N ARG A 86 16.14 6.24 1.49
CA ARG A 86 14.97 6.97 2.00
C ARG A 86 14.44 6.28 3.26
N PRO A 87 14.20 7.02 4.36
CA PRO A 87 13.74 6.44 5.62
C PRO A 87 12.45 5.61 5.49
N ASP A 88 11.50 6.03 4.65
CA ASP A 88 10.25 5.31 4.43
C ASP A 88 10.47 3.96 3.72
N ILE A 89 11.42 3.90 2.78
CA ILE A 89 11.78 2.66 2.08
C ILE A 89 12.63 1.75 2.97
N ALA A 90 13.56 2.31 3.73
CA ALA A 90 14.32 1.55 4.73
C ALA A 90 13.40 0.88 5.76
N HIS A 91 12.35 1.58 6.21
CA HIS A 91 11.32 1.02 7.10
C HIS A 91 10.56 -0.13 6.44
N ILE A 92 10.14 0.02 5.18
CA ILE A 92 9.49 -1.06 4.42
C ILE A 92 10.37 -2.30 4.33
N ILE A 93 11.67 -2.12 4.09
CA ILE A 93 12.64 -3.23 4.04
C ILE A 93 12.75 -3.91 5.42
N ALA A 94 12.86 -3.11 6.49
CA ALA A 94 12.93 -3.65 7.85
C ALA A 94 11.68 -4.46 8.21
N VAL A 95 10.49 -3.97 7.88
CA VAL A 95 9.23 -4.71 8.04
C VAL A 95 9.20 -5.96 7.17
N GLY A 96 9.56 -5.84 5.89
CA GLY A 96 9.55 -6.95 4.93
C GLY A 96 10.45 -8.11 5.36
N LYS A 97 11.60 -7.82 5.98
CA LYS A 97 12.52 -8.84 6.54
C LYS A 97 11.92 -9.61 7.72
N LEU A 98 10.93 -9.08 8.41
CA LEU A 98 10.22 -9.81 9.48
C LEU A 98 9.20 -10.81 8.93
N THR A 99 8.81 -10.69 7.65
CA THR A 99 7.71 -11.48 7.10
C THR A 99 8.15 -12.86 6.64
N GLN A 100 7.20 -13.80 6.55
CA GLN A 100 7.48 -15.11 5.94
C GLN A 100 7.48 -15.04 4.42
N THR A 101 6.74 -14.10 3.82
CA THR A 101 6.73 -13.86 2.38
C THR A 101 6.50 -12.38 2.09
N PHE A 102 7.34 -11.82 1.22
CA PHE A 102 7.25 -10.44 0.76
C PHE A 102 6.81 -10.40 -0.70
N PHE A 103 5.51 -10.23 -0.93
CA PHE A 103 4.95 -10.17 -2.27
C PHE A 103 5.23 -8.83 -2.94
N VAL A 104 5.73 -8.88 -4.18
CA VAL A 104 5.98 -7.71 -5.03
C VAL A 104 5.40 -7.88 -6.42
N SER A 105 4.95 -6.79 -7.03
CA SER A 105 4.41 -6.82 -8.39
C SER A 105 5.45 -6.58 -9.49
N GLY A 106 6.74 -6.66 -9.16
CA GLY A 106 7.87 -6.47 -10.08
C GLY A 106 9.22 -6.47 -9.35
N PHE A 107 10.32 -6.52 -10.10
CA PHE A 107 11.70 -6.45 -9.57
C PHE A 107 12.02 -7.48 -8.46
N GLU A 108 11.45 -8.70 -8.56
CA GLU A 108 11.56 -9.74 -7.54
C GLU A 108 13.02 -10.04 -7.16
N ALA A 109 13.89 -10.20 -8.17
CA ALA A 109 15.29 -10.53 -7.96
C ALA A 109 16.02 -9.44 -7.16
N GLU A 110 15.73 -8.17 -7.43
CA GLU A 110 16.34 -7.04 -6.72
C GLU A 110 15.85 -6.93 -5.28
N TRP A 111 14.57 -7.21 -5.02
CA TRP A 111 14.07 -7.30 -3.64
C TRP A 111 14.69 -8.49 -2.88
N ARG A 112 14.91 -9.64 -3.54
CA ARG A 112 15.66 -10.76 -2.93
C ARG A 112 17.10 -10.39 -2.61
N ALA A 113 17.77 -9.65 -3.49
CA ALA A 113 19.15 -9.20 -3.27
C ALA A 113 19.29 -8.29 -2.03
N LEU A 114 18.21 -7.63 -1.59
CA LEU A 114 18.15 -6.85 -0.34
C LEU A 114 17.92 -7.72 0.91
N GLY A 115 17.81 -9.03 0.76
CA GLY A 115 17.59 -10.00 1.83
C GLY A 115 16.13 -10.19 2.23
N LEU A 116 15.17 -9.83 1.36
CA LEU A 116 13.75 -10.08 1.60
C LEU A 116 13.32 -11.45 1.05
N PRO A 117 12.35 -12.13 1.67
CA PRO A 117 11.75 -13.37 1.15
C PRO A 117 10.79 -13.06 -0.01
N ALA A 118 11.30 -12.42 -1.06
CA ALA A 118 10.48 -11.82 -2.09
C ALA A 118 9.91 -12.86 -3.07
N LYS A 119 8.63 -12.70 -3.42
CA LYS A 119 7.93 -13.50 -4.45
C LYS A 119 7.07 -12.60 -5.32
N PHE A 120 7.04 -12.88 -6.61
CA PHE A 120 6.15 -12.18 -7.53
C PHE A 120 4.69 -12.51 -7.24
N LEU A 121 3.87 -11.47 -7.10
CA LEU A 121 2.41 -11.53 -7.08
C LEU A 121 1.87 -10.29 -7.81
N PRO A 122 1.19 -10.45 -8.96
CA PRO A 122 0.73 -9.32 -9.74
C PRO A 122 -0.30 -8.50 -8.96
N SER A 123 -0.28 -7.18 -9.15
CA SER A 123 -1.34 -6.31 -8.66
C SER A 123 -2.61 -6.54 -9.48
N ALA A 124 -3.76 -6.66 -8.81
CA ALA A 124 -5.06 -6.74 -9.45
C ALA A 124 -5.98 -5.61 -8.96
N ALA A 125 -6.86 -5.14 -9.84
CA ALA A 125 -7.92 -4.23 -9.47
C ALA A 125 -9.02 -4.96 -8.66
N ASP A 126 -9.86 -4.21 -7.96
CA ASP A 126 -11.03 -4.79 -7.31
C ASP A 126 -12.03 -5.26 -8.37
N ARG A 127 -12.44 -6.53 -8.28
CA ARG A 127 -13.42 -7.17 -9.18
C ARG A 127 -14.76 -6.45 -9.24
N ASP A 128 -15.14 -5.74 -8.17
CA ASP A 128 -16.43 -5.03 -8.13
C ASP A 128 -16.38 -3.67 -8.83
N ILE A 129 -15.22 -3.24 -9.35
CA ILE A 129 -15.14 -2.08 -10.23
C ILE A 129 -15.85 -2.44 -11.54
N LYS A 130 -17.00 -1.82 -11.77
CA LYS A 130 -17.80 -1.97 -12.97
C LYS A 130 -17.82 -0.66 -13.76
N PRO A 131 -17.91 -0.72 -15.10
CA PRO A 131 -18.18 0.46 -15.90
C PRO A 131 -19.46 1.15 -15.39
N VAL A 132 -19.41 2.47 -15.31
CA VAL A 132 -20.57 3.33 -15.01
C VAL A 132 -20.94 4.13 -16.25
N PRO A 133 -22.19 4.59 -16.40
CA PRO A 133 -22.56 5.46 -17.51
C PRO A 133 -21.66 6.69 -17.58
N SER A 134 -21.33 7.10 -18.82
CA SER A 134 -20.51 8.29 -19.03
C SER A 134 -21.22 9.54 -18.51
N ARG A 135 -20.45 10.46 -17.92
CA ARG A 135 -20.95 11.75 -17.45
C ARG A 135 -20.21 12.85 -18.19
N LYS A 136 -20.95 13.77 -18.83
CA LYS A 136 -20.36 14.89 -19.60
C LYS A 136 -19.33 15.69 -18.81
N ALA A 137 -19.56 15.90 -17.51
CA ALA A 137 -18.62 16.60 -16.62
C ALA A 137 -17.23 15.96 -16.53
N PHE A 138 -17.10 14.66 -16.80
CA PHE A 138 -15.84 13.92 -16.75
C PHE A 138 -15.23 13.63 -18.13
N HIS A 139 -15.83 14.16 -19.20
CA HIS A 139 -15.28 14.01 -20.55
C HIS A 139 -13.88 14.65 -20.66
N SER A 140 -12.94 13.96 -21.30
CA SER A 140 -11.59 14.44 -21.62
C SER A 140 -10.98 13.50 -22.65
N ASP A 141 -10.09 13.99 -23.51
CA ASP A 141 -9.31 13.15 -24.43
C ASP A 141 -8.35 12.25 -23.64
N VAL A 142 -7.77 12.79 -22.57
CA VAL A 142 -6.84 12.10 -21.69
C VAL A 142 -7.19 12.39 -20.23
N SER A 143 -7.24 11.35 -19.40
CA SER A 143 -7.37 11.48 -17.95
C SER A 143 -6.14 10.93 -17.24
N PHE A 144 -5.57 11.72 -16.33
CA PHE A 144 -4.50 11.27 -15.44
C PHE A 144 -4.99 11.26 -13.99
N ILE A 145 -4.81 10.15 -13.27
CA ILE A 145 -5.14 10.04 -11.85
C ILE A 145 -3.86 9.73 -11.07
N GLY A 146 -3.43 10.64 -10.21
CA GLY A 146 -2.26 10.42 -9.36
C GLY A 146 -1.93 11.62 -8.47
N THR A 147 -0.72 11.66 -7.94
CA THR A 147 -0.25 12.73 -7.03
C THR A 147 0.85 13.55 -7.71
N GLY A 148 0.80 14.88 -7.62
CA GLY A 148 1.74 15.80 -8.27
C GLY A 148 3.02 16.09 -7.47
N TYR A 149 3.62 15.08 -6.83
CA TYR A 149 4.85 15.25 -6.06
C TYR A 149 6.13 15.34 -6.92
N ASP A 150 6.01 15.20 -8.25
CA ASP A 150 7.13 15.06 -9.19
C ASP A 150 7.02 16.10 -10.31
N ALA A 151 8.00 17.02 -10.36
CA ALA A 151 8.04 18.09 -11.36
C ALA A 151 8.17 17.55 -12.79
N ALA A 152 8.88 16.44 -13.01
CA ALA A 152 9.01 15.85 -14.34
C ALA A 152 7.66 15.31 -14.83
N ARG A 153 6.84 14.78 -13.92
CA ARG A 153 5.47 14.35 -14.21
C ARG A 153 4.58 15.53 -14.59
N ALA A 154 4.65 16.64 -13.86
CA ALA A 154 3.88 17.85 -14.20
C ALA A 154 4.29 18.42 -15.57
N GLN A 155 5.60 18.51 -15.84
CA GLN A 155 6.13 18.93 -17.14
C GLN A 155 5.67 18.04 -18.29
N PHE A 156 5.61 16.72 -18.07
CA PHE A 156 5.07 15.78 -19.04
C PHE A 156 3.58 16.04 -19.32
N LEU A 157 2.76 16.19 -18.27
CA LEU A 157 1.33 16.46 -18.42
C LEU A 157 1.06 17.80 -19.12
N LEU A 158 1.85 18.84 -18.86
CA LEU A 158 1.77 20.11 -19.58
C LEU A 158 2.05 19.95 -21.09
N LYS A 159 2.96 19.04 -21.48
CA LYS A 159 3.19 18.73 -22.91
C LYS A 159 2.00 18.01 -23.55
N VAL A 160 1.31 17.14 -22.80
CA VAL A 160 0.09 16.46 -23.26
C VAL A 160 -1.06 17.45 -23.42
N ALA A 161 -1.24 18.35 -22.45
CA ALA A 161 -2.30 19.37 -22.45
C ALA A 161 -2.20 20.37 -23.62
N LYS A 162 -1.02 20.53 -24.25
CA LYS A 162 -0.88 21.34 -25.47
C LYS A 162 -1.58 20.76 -26.69
N LYS A 163 -1.95 19.47 -26.67
CA LYS A 163 -2.51 18.74 -27.82
C LYS A 163 -3.87 18.11 -27.55
N TYR A 164 -4.23 17.90 -26.29
CA TYR A 164 -5.40 17.13 -25.88
C TYR A 164 -6.10 17.79 -24.70
N ASP A 165 -7.42 17.65 -24.59
CA ASP A 165 -8.17 17.98 -23.37
C ASP A 165 -7.76 17.01 -22.25
N LEU A 166 -6.88 17.49 -21.37
CA LEU A 166 -6.33 16.73 -20.26
C LEU A 166 -7.03 17.07 -18.95
N LYS A 167 -7.60 16.05 -18.29
CA LYS A 167 -8.06 16.16 -16.90
C LYS A 167 -7.12 15.46 -15.94
N VAL A 168 -6.63 16.20 -14.96
CA VAL A 168 -5.73 15.70 -13.91
C VAL A 168 -6.48 15.62 -12.59
N TRP A 169 -6.44 14.44 -11.96
CA TRP A 169 -7.11 14.17 -10.70
C TRP A 169 -6.12 13.75 -9.63
N GLY A 170 -6.41 14.16 -8.39
CA GLY A 170 -5.63 13.82 -7.20
C GLY A 170 -5.03 15.06 -6.54
N LYS A 171 -4.10 14.85 -5.61
CA LYS A 171 -3.59 15.94 -4.77
C LYS A 171 -2.25 16.48 -5.29
N GLY A 172 -2.05 17.79 -5.12
CA GLY A 172 -0.76 18.45 -5.33
C GLY A 172 -0.37 18.67 -6.80
N TRP A 173 -1.36 18.89 -7.68
CA TRP A 173 -1.16 19.26 -9.09
C TRP A 173 -1.20 20.77 -9.29
#